data_AF-A0A502MK74-F1
#
_entry.id   AF-A0A502MK74-F1
#
_cell.length_a   1.000
_cell.length_b   1.000
_cell.length_c   1.000
_cell.angle_alpha   90.00
_cell.angle_beta   90.00
_cell.angle_gamma   90.00
#
_symmetry.space_group_name_H-M   'P 1'
#
loop_
_entity.id
_entity.type
_entity.pdbx_description
1 polymer ?
#
loop_
_entity_poly.entity_id
_entity_poly.type
_entity_poly.pdbx_seq_one_letter_code
_entity_poly.pdbx_strand_id
1 'polypeptide(L)'
;MSHDEDHIASTKEKLVRMANQIATFFHSKPREEGIAGVAEHINKFWEPRMRRQFFELLDGDAEDFDELVIAASAKIKRPLTPEQADKSLGYAGPA
;
A
#
# COMPACT_ATOMS: atom_id res chain seq x y z
N MET A 1 -11.19 4.99 27.45
CA MET A 1 -10.25 5.57 26.48
C MET A 1 -9.06 4.62 26.37
N SER A 2 -8.51 4.42 25.18
CA SER A 2 -7.29 3.64 24.88
C SER A 2 -7.45 2.15 24.54
N HIS A 3 -7.65 1.86 23.24
CA HIS A 3 -6.86 0.85 22.53
C HIS A 3 -6.83 1.06 20.98
N ASP A 4 -7.12 2.25 20.46
CA ASP A 4 -7.09 2.46 18.99
C ASP A 4 -5.71 2.92 18.47
N GLU A 5 -4.80 3.39 19.34
CA GLU A 5 -3.53 4.00 18.91
C GLU A 5 -2.42 2.98 18.57
N ASP A 6 -2.29 1.88 19.33
CA ASP A 6 -1.25 0.85 19.09
C ASP A 6 -1.49 0.00 17.83
N HIS A 7 -2.76 -0.23 17.46
CA HIS A 7 -3.11 -1.00 16.26
C HIS A 7 -2.78 -0.27 14.95
N ILE A 8 -2.85 1.06 14.97
CA ILE A 8 -2.68 1.88 13.76
C ILE A 8 -1.19 2.00 13.40
N ALA A 9 -0.30 2.19 14.38
CA ALA A 9 1.15 2.25 14.14
C ALA A 9 1.71 0.94 13.55
N SER A 10 1.33 -0.20 14.13
CA SER A 10 1.73 -1.53 13.64
C SER A 10 1.22 -1.81 12.21
N THR A 11 0.07 -1.24 11.83
CA THR A 11 -0.49 -1.39 10.47
C THR A 11 0.32 -0.62 9.42
N LYS A 12 0.83 0.57 9.78
CA LYS A 12 1.65 1.40 8.90
C LYS A 12 3.00 0.74 8.60
N GLU A 13 3.74 0.34 9.64
CA GLU A 13 5.02 -0.35 9.49
C GLU A 13 4.88 -1.66 8.69
N LYS A 14 3.77 -2.37 8.89
CA LYS A 14 3.47 -3.59 8.14
C LYS A 14 3.22 -3.31 6.65
N LEU A 15 2.55 -2.21 6.30
CA LEU A 15 2.36 -1.78 4.91
C LEU A 15 3.70 -1.48 4.22
N VAL A 16 4.60 -0.75 4.90
CA VAL A 16 5.94 -0.48 4.38
C VAL A 16 6.70 -1.78 4.13
N ARG A 17 6.73 -2.65 5.14
CA ARG A 17 7.39 -3.96 5.02
C ARG A 17 6.83 -4.79 3.88
N MET A 18 5.50 -4.86 3.72
CA MET A 18 4.88 -5.58 2.60
C MET A 18 5.28 -4.98 1.25
N ALA A 19 5.27 -3.65 1.11
CA ALA A 19 5.69 -2.99 -0.13
C ALA A 19 7.14 -3.32 -0.47
N ASN A 20 8.04 -3.23 0.51
CA ASN A 20 9.46 -3.53 0.34
C ASN A 20 9.71 -5.02 0.01
N GLN A 21 8.90 -5.93 0.56
CA GLN A 21 8.97 -7.35 0.19
C GLN A 21 8.58 -7.58 -1.28
N ILE A 22 7.55 -6.89 -1.77
CA ILE A 22 7.17 -6.94 -3.20
C ILE A 22 8.33 -6.39 -4.04
N ALA A 23 8.90 -5.24 -3.65
CA ALA A 23 10.06 -4.64 -4.31
C ALA A 23 11.24 -5.60 -4.42
N THR A 24 11.59 -6.25 -3.30
CA THR A 24 12.69 -7.21 -3.21
C THR A 24 12.51 -8.36 -4.21
N PHE A 25 11.29 -8.87 -4.37
CA PHE A 25 11.00 -9.91 -5.35
C PHE A 25 11.27 -9.44 -6.80
N PHE A 26 10.88 -8.21 -7.10
CA PHE A 26 11.08 -7.60 -8.41
C PHE A 26 12.48 -7.04 -8.65
N HIS A 27 13.33 -6.95 -7.62
CA HIS A 27 14.71 -6.48 -7.72
C HIS A 27 15.60 -7.40 -8.60
N SER A 28 15.17 -8.65 -8.82
CA SER A 28 15.84 -9.57 -9.75
C SER A 28 15.50 -9.31 -11.23
N LYS A 29 14.53 -8.43 -11.49
CA LYS A 29 14.10 -8.01 -12.83
C LYS A 29 14.75 -6.67 -13.19
N PRO A 30 14.84 -6.31 -14.49
CA PRO A 30 15.30 -4.98 -14.87
C PRO A 30 14.38 -3.91 -14.27
N ARG A 31 14.97 -2.75 -13.93
CA ARG A 31 14.31 -1.69 -13.17
C ARG A 31 12.94 -1.31 -13.72
N GLU A 32 12.81 -1.16 -15.03
CA GLU A 32 11.54 -0.77 -15.67
C GLU A 32 10.44 -1.83 -15.52
N GLU A 33 10.79 -3.11 -15.67
CA GLU A 33 9.88 -4.23 -15.42
C GLU A 33 9.55 -4.36 -13.93
N GLY A 34 10.54 -4.13 -13.05
CA GLY A 34 10.33 -4.16 -11.61
C GLY A 34 9.33 -3.09 -11.15
N ILE A 35 9.50 -1.85 -11.63
CA ILE A 35 8.57 -0.74 -11.35
C ILE A 35 7.14 -1.09 -11.82
N ALA A 36 7.01 -1.62 -13.04
CA ALA A 36 5.71 -2.01 -13.58
C ALA A 36 5.08 -3.16 -12.79
N GLY A 37 5.88 -4.18 -12.44
CA GLY A 37 5.43 -5.36 -11.69
C GLY A 37 5.00 -5.03 -10.26
N VAL A 38 5.77 -4.20 -9.55
CA VAL A 38 5.41 -3.73 -8.20
C VAL A 38 4.09 -2.96 -8.24
N ALA A 39 3.95 -2.01 -9.18
CA ALA A 39 2.74 -1.22 -9.32
C ALA A 39 1.52 -2.09 -9.65
N GLU A 40 1.66 -3.04 -10.59
CA GLU A 40 0.59 -3.97 -10.95
C GLU A 40 0.19 -4.84 -9.76
N HIS A 41 1.16 -5.39 -9.03
CA HIS A 41 0.91 -6.21 -7.85
C HIS A 41 0.14 -5.44 -6.79
N ILE A 42 0.57 -4.23 -6.44
CA ILE A 42 -0.14 -3.39 -5.49
C ILE A 42 -1.56 -3.06 -5.99
N ASN A 43 -1.73 -2.69 -7.26
CA ASN A 43 -3.07 -2.42 -7.80
C ASN A 43 -4.01 -3.64 -7.77
N LYS A 44 -3.46 -4.85 -7.98
CA LYS A 44 -4.24 -6.09 -8.11
C LYS A 44 -4.58 -6.74 -6.78
N PHE A 45 -3.65 -6.69 -5.83
CA PHE A 45 -3.78 -7.38 -4.54
C PHE A 45 -4.13 -6.42 -3.40
N TRP A 46 -3.84 -5.12 -3.51
CA TRP A 46 -4.16 -4.17 -2.44
C TRP A 46 -5.51 -3.50 -2.64
N GLU A 47 -6.32 -3.61 -1.60
CA GLU A 47 -7.58 -2.91 -1.46
C GLU A 47 -7.40 -1.38 -1.50
N PRO A 48 -8.44 -0.64 -1.91
CA PRO A 48 -8.39 0.82 -2.00
C PRO A 48 -8.01 1.51 -0.67
N ARG A 49 -8.42 0.99 0.49
CA ARG A 49 -8.00 1.53 1.79
C ARG A 49 -6.49 1.40 2.02
N MET A 50 -5.92 0.22 1.72
CA MET A 50 -4.47 -0.01 1.85
C MET A 50 -3.66 0.89 0.92
N ARG A 51 -4.11 1.05 -0.34
CA ARG A 51 -3.47 1.98 -1.28
C ARG A 51 -3.50 3.42 -0.78
N ARG A 52 -4.62 3.87 -0.20
CA ARG A 52 -4.70 5.20 0.41
C ARG A 52 -3.67 5.35 1.54
N GLN A 53 -3.68 4.43 2.51
CA GLN A 53 -2.73 4.50 3.63
C GLN A 53 -1.29 4.50 3.14
N PHE A 54 -0.96 3.66 2.17
CA PHE A 54 0.36 3.65 1.53
C PHE A 54 0.78 4.99 0.94
N PHE A 55 -0.14 5.69 0.26
CA PHE A 55 0.15 7.03 -0.24
C PHE A 55 0.26 8.06 0.88
N GLU A 56 -0.48 7.93 1.99
CA GLU A 56 -0.32 8.79 3.16
C GLU A 56 1.03 8.56 3.84
N LEU A 57 1.53 7.32 3.90
CA LEU A 57 2.88 7.03 4.38
C LEU A 57 3.96 7.59 3.43
N LEU A 58 3.78 7.45 2.11
CA LEU A 58 4.70 8.00 1.11
C LEU A 58 4.79 9.52 1.14
N ASP A 59 3.71 10.21 1.51
CA ASP A 59 3.68 11.68 1.61
C ASP A 59 4.38 12.18 2.89
N GLY A 60 4.32 11.40 3.96
CA GLY A 60 4.98 11.70 5.24
C GLY A 60 6.44 11.25 5.30
N ASP A 61 6.66 9.93 5.29
CA ASP A 61 7.94 9.29 5.58
C ASP A 61 8.27 8.30 4.45
N ALA A 62 8.63 8.83 3.28
CA ALA A 62 9.02 8.03 2.12
C ALA A 62 10.35 7.27 2.31
N GLU A 63 11.14 7.63 3.32
CA GLU A 63 12.51 7.16 3.52
C GLU A 63 12.62 5.66 3.80
N ASP A 64 11.58 5.05 4.36
CA ASP A 64 11.55 3.62 4.68
C ASP A 64 11.11 2.76 3.47
N PHE A 65 10.70 3.38 2.36
CA PHE A 65 10.31 2.66 1.14
C PHE A 65 11.49 2.42 0.20
N ASP A 66 11.49 1.24 -0.42
CA ASP A 66 12.44 0.88 -1.47
C ASP A 66 12.31 1.79 -2.71
N GLU A 67 13.41 2.04 -3.42
CA GLU A 67 13.42 2.90 -4.61
C GLU A 67 12.46 2.41 -5.72
N LEU A 68 12.26 1.09 -5.86
CA LEU A 68 11.31 0.52 -6.80
C LEU A 68 9.87 0.81 -6.39
N VAL A 69 9.58 0.84 -5.09
CA VAL A 69 8.26 1.16 -4.55
C VAL A 69 7.93 2.62 -4.77
N ILE A 70 8.89 3.51 -4.49
CA ILE A 70 8.75 4.95 -4.72
C ILE A 70 8.51 5.21 -6.21
N ALA A 71 9.29 4.60 -7.10
CA ALA A 71 9.09 4.73 -8.54
C ALA A 71 7.77 4.10 -9.02
N ALA A 72 7.36 2.97 -8.44
CA ALA A 72 6.07 2.33 -8.74
C ALA A 72 4.88 3.16 -8.27
N SER A 73 5.03 4.00 -7.24
CA SER A 73 3.97 4.86 -6.72
C SER A 73 3.34 5.76 -7.79
N ALA A 74 4.12 6.20 -8.79
CA ALA A 74 3.63 6.98 -9.92
C ALA A 74 2.68 6.19 -10.85
N LYS A 75 2.74 4.86 -10.84
CA LYS A 75 1.89 3.96 -11.62
C LYS A 75 0.74 3.34 -10.81
N ILE A 76 0.72 3.51 -9.49
CA ILE A 76 -0.33 2.96 -8.62
C ILE A 76 -1.56 3.87 -8.65
N LYS A 77 -2.74 3.28 -8.81
CA LYS A 77 -4.00 4.05 -8.84
C LYS A 77 -4.37 4.51 -7.43
N ARG A 78 -4.31 5.82 -7.20
CA ARG A 78 -4.80 6.48 -5.99
C ARG A 78 -6.34 6.43 -5.94
N PRO A 79 -6.95 5.83 -4.91
CA PRO A 79 -8.39 5.93 -4.73
C PRO A 79 -8.74 7.35 -4.26
N LEU A 80 -9.54 8.05 -5.08
CA LEU A 80 -9.84 9.48 -4.89
C LEU A 80 -10.90 9.74 -3.81
N THR A 81 -11.67 8.74 -3.40
CA THR A 81 -12.84 8.94 -2.52
C THR A 81 -12.89 7.93 -1.37
N PRO A 82 -13.25 8.37 -0.15
CA PRO A 82 -13.47 7.48 1.00
C PRO A 82 -14.55 6.43 0.72
N GLU A 83 -15.55 6.73 -0.11
CA GLU A 83 -16.66 5.81 -0.45
C GLU A 83 -16.21 4.60 -1.30
N GLN A 84 -15.22 4.79 -2.18
CA GLN A 84 -14.58 3.68 -2.91
C GLN A 84 -13.71 2.81 -2.00
N ALA A 85 -13.17 3.41 -0.93
CA ALA A 85 -12.41 2.69 0.08
C ALA A 85 -13.35 1.92 1.02
N ASP A 86 -14.53 2.46 1.31
CA ASP A 86 -15.51 1.87 2.21
C ASP A 86 -16.21 0.62 1.68
N LYS A 87 -16.60 0.62 0.39
CA LYS A 87 -17.29 -0.51 -0.26
C LYS A 87 -16.52 -1.84 -0.28
N SER A 88 -15.23 -1.84 0.02
CA SER A 88 -14.40 -3.06 0.08
C SER A 88 -14.52 -3.77 1.44
N LEU A 89 -14.98 -3.09 2.49
CA LEU A 89 -15.23 -3.68 3.81
C LEU A 89 -16.58 -4.41 3.83
N GLY A 90 -16.75 -5.39 2.96
CA GLY A 90 -17.84 -6.36 3.01
C GLY A 90 -17.60 -7.37 4.13
N TYR A 91 -17.60 -6.93 5.39
CA TYR A 91 -17.92 -7.83 6.51
C TYR A 91 -19.44 -7.88 6.59
N ALA A 92 -20.02 -9.04 6.30
CA ALA A 92 -21.44 -9.29 6.47
C ALA A 92 -21.84 -8.91 7.91
N GLY A 93 -22.66 -7.86 8.05
CA GLY A 93 -23.34 -7.60 9.32
C GLY A 93 -24.26 -8.77 9.63
N PRO A 94 -24.28 -9.30 10.87
CA PRO A 94 -25.23 -10.36 11.21
C PRO A 94 -26.65 -9.79 11.14
N ALA A 95 -27.48 -10.43 10.31
CA ALA A 95 -28.94 -10.24 10.30
C ALA A 95 -29.59 -10.89 11.52
#